data_AF-A0AAW2N788-F1
#
_entry.id   AF-A0AAW2N788-F1
#
_cell.length_a   1.000
_cell.length_b   1.000
_cell.length_c   1.000
_cell.angle_alpha   90.00
_cell.angle_beta   90.00
_cell.angle_gamma   90.00
#
_symmetry.space_group_name_H-M   'P 1'
#
loop_
_entity.id
_entity.type
_entity.pdbx_description
1 polymer ?
#
loop_
_entity_poly.entity_id
_entity_poly.type
_entity_poly.pdbx_seq_one_letter_code
_entity_poly.pdbx_strand_id
1 'polypeptide(L)'
;MDAWGHGDFLCRNFILNGLSDTLYNVYSSATTARALWESLEKKYKTEDAGLKKFIVGKFLDFKMVDSKTVMNQVQEFQMILHDLHAEGMKLSEFFQVAAMIEKLPPL
;
A
#
# COMPACT_ATOMS: atom_id res chain seq x y z
N MET A 1 4.36 31.18 -18.36
CA MET A 1 4.37 29.98 -17.51
C MET A 1 2.91 29.63 -17.29
N ASP A 2 2.48 28.45 -17.71
CA ASP A 2 1.11 27.99 -17.48
C ASP A 2 0.91 27.66 -15.98
N ALA A 3 -0.34 27.65 -15.53
CA ALA A 3 -0.67 27.41 -14.12
C ALA A 3 -0.08 26.08 -13.60
N TRP A 4 0.09 25.10 -14.51
CA TRP A 4 0.71 23.82 -14.24
C TRP A 4 2.21 23.93 -13.91
N GLY A 5 3.00 24.59 -14.77
CA GLY A 5 4.43 24.77 -14.52
C GLY A 5 4.72 25.58 -13.26
N HIS A 6 3.87 26.57 -12.95
CA HIS A 6 3.98 27.32 -11.69
C HIS A 6 3.66 26.44 -10.47
N GLY A 7 2.60 25.62 -10.55
CA GLY A 7 2.24 24.68 -9.50
C GLY A 7 3.32 23.64 -9.23
N ASP A 8 3.91 23.05 -10.27
CA ASP A 8 5.02 22.09 -10.14
C ASP A 8 6.24 22.73 -9.46
N PHE A 9 6.61 23.94 -9.90
CA PHE A 9 7.72 24.68 -9.30
C PHE A 9 7.50 24.94 -7.80
N LEU A 10 6.33 25.44 -7.42
CA LEU A 10 6.02 25.71 -6.01
C LEU A 10 6.04 24.42 -5.18
N CYS A 11 5.35 23.37 -5.64
CA CYS A 11 5.29 22.08 -4.96
C CYS A 11 6.69 21.50 -4.73
N ARG A 12 7.55 21.53 -5.76
CA ARG A 12 8.93 21.04 -5.66
C ARG A 12 9.73 21.82 -4.61
N ASN A 13 9.62 23.14 -4.59
CA ASN A 13 10.30 23.96 -3.59
C ASN A 13 9.79 23.69 -2.16
N PHE A 14 8.48 23.51 -1.98
CA PHE A 14 7.92 23.15 -0.67
C PHE A 14 8.47 21.82 -0.16
N ILE A 15 8.52 20.80 -1.01
CA ILE A 15 9.07 19.49 -0.63
C ILE A 15 10.57 19.63 -0.27
N LEU A 16 11.36 20.29 -1.12
CA LEU A 16 12.80 20.47 -0.89
C LEU A 16 13.10 21.26 0.39
N ASN A 17 12.32 22.31 0.70
CA ASN A 17 12.49 23.10 1.91
C ASN A 17 12.17 22.34 3.20
N GLY A 18 11.46 21.21 3.10
CA GLY A 18 11.23 20.31 4.23
C GLY A 18 12.37 19.31 4.48
N LEU A 19 13.38 19.25 3.60
CA LEU A 19 14.50 18.31 3.72
C LEU A 19 15.66 18.92 4.50
N SER A 20 16.47 18.07 5.15
CA SER A 20 17.78 18.50 5.68
C SER A 20 18.76 18.80 4.54
N ASP A 21 19.80 19.59 4.81
CA ASP A 21 20.79 19.99 3.79
C ASP A 21 21.40 18.80 3.03
N THR A 22 21.64 17.69 3.74
CA THR A 22 22.18 16.47 3.13
C THR A 22 21.19 15.86 2.13
N LEU A 23 19.91 15.81 2.47
CA LEU A 23 18.87 15.28 1.59
C LEU A 23 18.56 16.25 0.45
N TYR A 24 18.51 17.55 0.74
CA TYR A 24 18.34 18.59 -0.26
C TYR A 24 19.36 18.43 -1.40
N ASN A 25 20.65 18.28 -1.07
CA ASN A 25 21.71 18.12 -2.08
C ASN A 25 21.55 16.88 -2.95
N VAL A 26 20.99 15.80 -2.41
CA VAL A 26 20.75 14.55 -3.16
C VAL A 26 19.53 14.69 -4.08
N TYR A 27 18.51 15.41 -3.64
CA TYR A 27 17.20 15.44 -4.29
C TYR A 27 16.91 16.71 -5.10
N SER A 28 17.75 17.75 -5.00
CA SER A 28 17.56 19.04 -5.70
C SER A 28 17.61 18.94 -7.22
N SER A 29 18.22 17.89 -7.78
CA SER A 29 18.30 17.64 -9.22
C SER A 29 16.99 17.11 -9.83
N ALA A 30 15.96 16.82 -9.03
CA ALA A 30 14.68 16.36 -9.54
C ALA A 30 14.00 17.44 -10.40
N THR A 31 13.56 17.05 -11.59
CA THR A 31 13.02 17.99 -12.59
C THR A 31 11.55 18.35 -12.37
N THR A 32 10.80 17.52 -11.63
CA THR A 32 9.38 17.72 -11.33
C THR A 32 9.10 17.39 -9.86
N ALA A 33 8.05 17.99 -9.30
CA ALA A 33 7.60 17.69 -7.95
C ALA A 33 7.20 16.21 -7.81
N ARG A 34 6.59 15.63 -8.85
CA ARG A 34 6.22 14.21 -8.88
C ARG A 34 7.44 13.29 -8.79
N ALA A 35 8.45 13.50 -9.63
CA ALA A 35 9.66 12.67 -9.61
C ALA A 35 10.42 12.77 -8.29
N LEU A 36 10.44 13.96 -7.68
CA LEU A 36 10.98 14.18 -6.34
C LEU A 36 10.21 13.36 -5.30
N TRP A 37 8.89 13.47 -5.28
CA TRP A 37 8.03 12.76 -4.35
C TRP A 37 8.17 11.24 -4.48
N GLU A 38 8.11 10.69 -5.70
CA GLU A 38 8.27 9.25 -5.96
C GLU A 38 9.63 8.72 -5.48
N SER A 39 10.70 9.53 -5.63
CA SER A 39 12.04 9.14 -5.20
C SER A 39 12.21 9.15 -3.67
N LEU A 40 11.55 10.10 -3.00
CA LEU A 40 11.48 10.15 -1.54
C LEU A 40 10.63 8.99 -1.01
N GLU A 41 9.47 8.76 -1.62
CA GLU A 41 8.59 7.65 -1.29
C GLU A 41 9.33 6.32 -1.44
N LYS A 42 9.97 6.05 -2.58
CA LYS A 42 10.71 4.80 -2.78
C LYS A 42 11.79 4.54 -1.74
N LYS A 43 12.48 5.58 -1.24
CA LYS A 43 13.61 5.43 -0.31
C LYS A 43 13.18 5.39 1.16
N TYR A 44 12.16 6.17 1.51
CA TYR A 44 11.78 6.42 2.90
C TYR A 44 10.39 5.92 3.27
N LYS A 45 9.55 5.55 2.29
CA LYS A 45 8.42 4.68 2.55
C LYS A 45 9.02 3.36 2.97
N THR A 46 9.12 3.20 4.28
CA THR A 46 9.34 1.90 4.86
C THR A 46 8.08 1.14 4.47
N GLU A 47 8.20 0.20 3.54
CA GLU A 47 7.27 -0.92 3.53
C GLU A 47 7.34 -1.46 4.94
N ASP A 48 6.38 -1.11 5.78
CA ASP A 48 6.40 -1.51 7.16
C ASP A 48 6.34 -3.04 7.13
N ALA A 49 7.50 -3.67 7.31
CA ALA A 49 7.60 -5.12 7.30
C ALA A 49 6.70 -5.70 8.40
N GLY A 50 6.42 -4.92 9.45
CA GLY A 50 5.38 -5.17 10.43
C GLY A 50 3.98 -5.14 9.83
N LEU A 51 3.63 -4.13 9.02
CA LEU A 51 2.35 -4.07 8.31
C LEU A 51 2.16 -5.23 7.33
N LYS A 52 3.16 -5.50 6.48
CA LYS A 52 3.10 -6.65 5.54
C LYS A 52 2.97 -7.97 6.29
N LYS A 53 3.77 -8.18 7.34
CA LYS A 53 3.68 -9.37 8.21
C LYS A 53 2.32 -9.46 8.90
N PHE A 54 1.77 -8.33 9.34
CA PHE A 54 0.46 -8.27 10.00
C PHE A 54 -0.67 -8.64 9.04
N ILE A 55 -0.70 -8.09 7.82
CA ILE A 55 -1.71 -8.41 6.81
C ILE A 55 -1.62 -9.88 6.41
N VAL A 56 -0.40 -10.40 6.18
CA VAL A 56 -0.18 -11.83 5.91
C VAL A 56 -0.65 -12.70 7.07
N GLY A 57 -0.35 -12.33 8.32
CA GLY A 57 -0.86 -13.02 9.51
C GLY A 57 -2.39 -13.03 9.54
N LYS A 58 -3.03 -11.88 9.34
CA LYS A 58 -4.49 -11.75 9.28
C LYS A 58 -5.10 -12.64 8.20
N PHE A 59 -4.48 -12.74 7.03
CA PHE A 59 -4.90 -13.64 5.94
C PHE A 59 -4.81 -15.12 6.34
N LEU A 60 -3.66 -15.52 6.91
CA LEU A 60 -3.42 -16.91 7.29
C LEU A 60 -4.34 -17.35 8.44
N ASP A 61 -4.52 -16.49 9.43
CA ASP A 61 -5.30 -16.75 10.64
C ASP A 61 -6.81 -16.59 10.44
N PHE A 62 -7.25 -15.93 9.36
CA PHE A 62 -8.68 -15.79 9.06
C PHE A 62 -9.33 -17.16 8.90
N LYS A 63 -10.46 -17.37 9.58
CA LYS A 63 -11.31 -18.55 9.46
C LYS A 63 -12.75 -18.10 9.60
N MET A 64 -13.64 -18.71 8.83
CA MET A 64 -15.07 -18.49 9.00
C MET A 64 -15.58 -19.23 10.23
N VAL A 65 -16.58 -18.65 10.87
CA VAL A 65 -17.26 -19.19 12.04
C VAL A 65 -18.77 -19.24 11.79
N ASP A 66 -19.43 -20.22 12.38
CA ASP A 66 -20.88 -20.45 12.19
C ASP A 66 -21.76 -19.36 12.80
N SER A 67 -21.20 -18.55 13.72
CA SER A 67 -21.92 -17.47 14.41
C SER A 67 -22.13 -16.22 13.55
N LYS A 68 -21.50 -16.14 12.38
CA LYS A 68 -21.59 -15.00 11.45
C LYS A 68 -22.16 -15.44 10.10
N THR A 69 -22.82 -14.53 9.39
CA THR A 69 -23.28 -14.81 8.02
C THR A 69 -22.09 -15.01 7.09
N VAL A 70 -22.23 -15.92 6.11
CA VAL A 70 -21.19 -16.16 5.10
C VAL A 70 -20.86 -14.88 4.34
N MET A 71 -21.86 -14.07 3.97
CA MET A 71 -21.66 -12.83 3.21
C MET A 71 -20.78 -11.82 3.97
N ASN A 72 -21.02 -11.61 5.26
CA ASN A 72 -20.21 -10.66 6.05
C ASN A 72 -18.75 -11.14 6.12
N GLN A 73 -18.54 -12.45 6.28
CA GLN A 73 -17.21 -13.04 6.35
C GLN A 73 -16.48 -13.01 5.01
N VAL A 74 -17.19 -13.18 3.89
CA VAL A 74 -16.64 -13.00 2.54
C VAL A 74 -16.17 -11.56 2.34
N GLN A 75 -16.94 -10.57 2.78
CA GLN A 75 -16.52 -9.15 2.73
C GLN A 75 -15.29 -8.89 3.61
N GLU A 76 -15.26 -9.44 4.83
CA GLU A 76 -14.09 -9.35 5.71
C GLU A 76 -12.82 -9.93 5.04
N PHE A 77 -12.94 -11.07 4.37
CA PHE A 77 -11.84 -11.69 3.65
C PHE A 77 -11.41 -10.90 2.40
N GLN A 78 -12.37 -10.35 1.63
CA GLN A 78 -12.08 -9.49 0.49
C GLN A 78 -11.32 -8.23 0.88
N MET A 79 -11.60 -7.65 2.06
CA MET A 79 -10.81 -6.53 2.58
C MET A 79 -9.35 -6.94 2.83
N ILE A 80 -9.12 -8.15 3.37
CA ILE A 80 -7.75 -8.66 3.59
C ILE A 80 -7.01 -8.83 2.25
N LEU A 81 -7.69 -9.39 1.24
CA LEU A 81 -7.12 -9.53 -0.11
C LEU A 81 -6.81 -8.18 -0.76
N HIS A 82 -7.65 -7.17 -0.53
CA HIS A 82 -7.40 -5.81 -0.98
C HIS A 82 -6.16 -5.21 -0.31
N ASP A 83 -6.01 -5.37 1.01
CA ASP A 83 -4.84 -4.90 1.76
C ASP A 83 -3.54 -5.60 1.27
N LEU A 84 -3.59 -6.90 0.99
CA LEU A 84 -2.46 -7.63 0.38
C LEU A 84 -2.09 -7.05 -0.98
N HIS A 85 -3.08 -6.76 -1.82
CA HIS A 85 -2.85 -6.17 -3.15
C HIS A 85 -2.26 -4.77 -3.06
N ALA A 86 -2.74 -3.93 -2.13
CA ALA A 86 -2.21 -2.58 -1.89
C ALA A 86 -0.72 -2.60 -1.48
N GLU A 87 -0.30 -3.63 -0.74
CA GLU A 87 1.10 -3.88 -0.36
C GLU A 87 1.93 -4.61 -1.44
N GLY A 88 1.39 -4.78 -2.64
CA GLY A 88 2.06 -5.41 -3.78
C GLY A 88 2.07 -6.95 -3.75
N MET A 89 1.38 -7.59 -2.78
CA MET A 89 1.29 -9.04 -2.63
C MET A 89 0.07 -9.62 -3.35
N LYS A 90 -0.09 -9.31 -4.64
CA LYS A 90 -1.24 -9.77 -5.43
C LYS A 90 -1.23 -11.30 -5.60
N LEU A 91 -2.31 -11.94 -5.19
CA LEU A 91 -2.55 -13.38 -5.36
C LEU A 91 -3.35 -13.66 -6.64
N SER A 92 -3.15 -14.82 -7.26
CA SER A 92 -3.95 -15.23 -8.42
C SER A 92 -5.42 -15.48 -8.04
N GLU A 93 -6.35 -15.26 -8.96
CA GLU A 93 -7.78 -15.49 -8.72
C GLU A 93 -8.06 -16.93 -8.25
N PHE A 94 -7.40 -17.90 -8.87
CA PHE A 94 -7.50 -19.31 -8.47
C PHE A 94 -7.07 -19.52 -7.01
N PHE A 95 -5.97 -18.90 -6.58
CA PHE A 95 -5.51 -18.99 -5.20
C PHE A 95 -6.48 -18.30 -4.23
N GLN A 96 -7.05 -17.15 -4.60
CA GLN A 96 -8.04 -16.45 -3.78
C GLN A 96 -9.30 -17.30 -3.55
N VAL A 97 -9.81 -17.95 -4.60
CA VAL A 97 -10.97 -18.86 -4.51
C VAL A 97 -10.64 -20.09 -3.66
N ALA A 98 -9.49 -20.74 -3.90
CA ALA A 98 -9.06 -21.89 -3.12
C ALA A 98 -8.89 -21.54 -1.63
N ALA A 99 -8.28 -20.40 -1.32
CA ALA A 99 -8.13 -19.92 0.05
C ALA A 99 -9.49 -19.65 0.71
N MET A 100 -10.44 -19.01 0.00
CA MET A 100 -11.79 -18.79 0.52
C MET A 100 -12.50 -20.11 0.90
N ILE A 101 -12.37 -21.14 0.05
CA ILE A 101 -12.93 -22.48 0.32
C ILE A 101 -12.26 -23.11 1.55
N GLU A 102 -10.94 -22.97 1.70
CA GLU A 102 -10.20 -23.44 2.88
C GLU A 102 -10.63 -22.73 4.18
N LYS A 103 -11.14 -21.49 4.08
CA LYS A 103 -11.61 -20.72 5.24
C LYS A 103 -12.99 -21.13 5.74
N LEU A 104 -13.74 -21.95 4.99
CA LEU A 104 -15.07 -22.38 5.40
C LEU A 104 -15.02 -23.19 6.71
N PRO A 105 -16.07 -23.11 7.55
CA PRO A 105 -16.18 -23.98 8.71
C PRO A 105 -16.23 -25.45 8.25
N PRO A 106 -15.82 -26.41 9.10
CA PRO A 106 -16.03 -27.82 8.82
C PRO A 106 -17.52 -28.08 8.55
N LEU A 107 -17.77 -28.93 7.55
CA LEU A 107 -19.11 -29.40 7.21
C LEU A 107 -19.74 -30.25 8.32
#